data_AF-A0AAV8QEZ4-F1
#
_entry.id   AF-A0AAV8QEZ4-F1
#
_cell.length_a   1.000
_cell.length_b   1.000
_cell.length_c   1.000
_cell.angle_alpha   90.00
_cell.angle_beta   90.00
_cell.angle_gamma   90.00
#
_symmetry.space_group_name_H-M   'P 1'
#
loop_
_entity.id
_entity.type
_entity.pdbx_description
1 polymer ?
#
loop_
_entity_poly.entity_id
_entity_poly.type
_entity_poly.pdbx_seq_one_letter_code
_entity_poly.pdbx_strand_id
1 'polypeptide(L)'
;MGDFGDPLNRNNPAVQARTKAQNRANVLQLKLIGQSHPTGLTTNLLRLFEPRAPFEYKPPVEKRKCPPYTGMAQFVSQFAEPSDPEYAPPVIKGETPVRIFAL
;
A
#
# COMPACT_ATOMS: atom_id res chain seq x y z
N MET A 1 23.05 9.21 -48.07
CA MET A 1 22.28 10.30 -47.44
C MET A 1 21.74 11.18 -48.56
N GLY A 2 20.45 11.06 -48.88
CA GLY A 2 19.80 11.80 -49.96
C GLY A 2 19.21 13.10 -49.43
N ASP A 3 19.45 14.18 -50.16
CA ASP A 3 19.10 15.57 -49.87
C ASP A 3 17.56 15.79 -49.77
N PHE A 4 17.10 16.35 -48.65
CA PHE A 4 15.69 16.60 -48.36
C PHE A 4 15.22 17.99 -48.83
N GLY A 5 15.94 18.64 -49.74
CA GLY A 5 15.72 20.02 -50.17
C GLY A 5 14.96 20.24 -51.49
N ASP A 6 14.60 19.20 -52.23
CA ASP A 6 14.14 19.35 -53.63
C ASP A 6 12.73 20.00 -53.76
N PRO A 7 12.59 21.18 -54.42
CA PRO A 7 11.32 21.92 -54.50
C PRO A 7 10.24 21.22 -55.32
N LEU A 8 10.61 20.26 -56.18
CA LEU A 8 9.67 19.44 -56.96
C LEU A 8 9.02 18.30 -56.15
N ASN A 9 9.60 17.89 -55.00
CA ASN A 9 9.09 16.79 -54.19
C ASN A 9 8.05 17.22 -53.13
N ARG A 10 7.84 18.53 -52.95
CA ARG A 10 6.85 19.09 -52.00
C ARG A 10 5.39 18.83 -52.37
N ASN A 11 5.13 18.53 -53.65
CA ASN A 11 3.79 18.26 -54.17
C ASN A 11 3.45 16.77 -54.27
N ASN A 12 4.32 15.88 -53.76
CA ASN A 12 4.03 14.46 -53.73
C ASN A 12 2.92 14.15 -52.70
N PRO A 13 1.74 13.64 -53.12
CA PRO A 13 0.63 13.35 -52.20
C PRO A 13 0.97 12.27 -51.16
N ALA A 14 2.02 11.47 -51.38
CA ALA A 14 2.52 10.48 -50.42
C ALA A 14 3.31 11.09 -49.25
N VAL A 15 3.84 12.32 -49.38
CA VAL A 15 4.60 13.03 -48.34
C VAL A 15 3.72 14.01 -47.57
N GLN A 16 2.56 14.37 -48.12
CA GLN A 16 1.55 15.12 -47.38
C GLN A 16 0.77 14.15 -46.49
N ALA A 17 1.12 14.09 -45.20
CA ALA A 17 0.32 13.43 -44.16
C ALA A 17 -1.04 14.14 -43.97
N ARG A 18 -1.91 14.06 -44.97
CA ARG A 18 -3.30 14.51 -44.89
C ARG A 18 -4.08 13.45 -44.12
N THR A 19 -4.23 13.65 -42.83
CA THR A 19 -5.23 12.92 -42.04
C THR A 19 -6.61 13.21 -42.64
N LYS A 20 -7.37 12.15 -43.01
CA LYS A 20 -8.69 12.25 -43.64
C LYS A 20 -9.59 13.25 -42.90
N ALA A 21 -10.44 14.00 -43.62
CA ALA A 21 -11.25 15.09 -43.08
C ALA A 21 -12.11 14.69 -41.85
N GLN A 22 -12.61 13.44 -41.80
CA GLN A 22 -13.27 12.88 -40.61
C GLN A 22 -12.42 12.97 -39.32
N ASN A 23 -11.09 12.83 -39.41
CA ASN A 23 -10.21 12.84 -38.24
C ASN A 23 -9.93 14.25 -37.73
N ARG A 24 -10.13 15.30 -38.55
CA ARG A 24 -9.92 16.68 -38.08
C ARG A 24 -10.95 17.10 -37.04
N ALA A 25 -12.20 16.70 -37.20
CA ALA A 25 -13.24 16.95 -36.20
C ALA A 25 -12.90 16.30 -34.85
N ASN A 26 -12.49 15.03 -34.87
CA ASN A 26 -12.05 14.32 -33.66
C ASN A 26 -10.80 14.95 -33.02
N VAL A 27 -9.81 15.36 -33.82
CA VAL A 27 -8.59 16.01 -33.31
C VAL A 27 -8.88 17.38 -32.71
N LEU A 28 -9.77 18.17 -33.33
CA LEU A 28 -10.18 19.48 -32.81
C LEU A 28 -10.97 19.33 -31.51
N GLN A 29 -11.88 18.36 -31.42
CA GLN A 29 -12.60 18.04 -30.19
C GLN A 29 -11.64 17.59 -29.08
N LEU A 30 -10.69 16.71 -29.39
CA LEU A 30 -9.70 16.23 -28.43
C LEU A 30 -8.79 17.37 -27.94
N LYS A 31 -8.39 18.29 -28.83
CA LYS A 31 -7.60 19.47 -28.47
C LYS A 31 -8.39 20.43 -27.58
N LEU A 32 -9.68 20.61 -27.83
CA LEU A 32 -10.55 21.45 -27.02
C LEU A 32 -10.74 20.85 -25.61
N ILE A 33 -10.85 19.52 -25.51
CA ILE A 33 -10.93 18.80 -24.23
C ILE A 33 -9.61 18.94 -23.45
N GLY A 34 -8.47 18.75 -24.13
CA GLY A 34 -7.12 18.87 -23.55
C GLY A 34 -6.74 20.27 -23.06
N GLN A 35 -7.50 21.31 -23.41
CA GLN A 35 -7.30 22.69 -22.96
C GLN A 35 -8.18 23.09 -21.76
N SER A 36 -9.20 22.29 -21.42
CA SER A 36 -10.23 22.72 -20.47
C SER A 36 -9.86 22.48 -19.00
N HIS A 37 -9.07 21.44 -18.71
CA HIS A 37 -8.58 21.12 -17.37
C HIS A 37 -7.11 20.67 -17.46
N PRO A 38 -6.24 21.00 -16.49
CA PRO A 38 -4.82 20.61 -16.51
C PRO A 38 -4.58 19.09 -16.62
N THR A 39 -5.59 18.27 -16.30
CA THR A 39 -5.53 16.81 -16.44
C THR A 39 -5.99 16.30 -17.82
N GLY A 40 -6.48 17.18 -18.70
CA GLY A 40 -7.01 16.83 -20.01
C GLY A 40 -8.29 15.95 -19.98
N LEU A 41 -8.91 15.80 -18.81
CA LEU A 41 -10.15 15.04 -18.63
C LEU A 41 -11.38 15.89 -18.94
N THR A 42 -12.42 15.26 -19.48
CA THR A 42 -13.72 15.90 -19.68
C THR A 42 -14.42 16.13 -18.34
N THR A 43 -15.36 17.07 -18.30
CA THR A 43 -16.15 17.42 -17.10
C THR A 43 -16.88 16.23 -16.47
N ASN A 44 -17.42 15.32 -17.29
CA ASN A 44 -18.08 14.10 -16.79
C ASN A 44 -17.11 13.16 -16.05
N LEU A 45 -15.84 13.09 -16.48
CA LEU A 45 -14.81 12.29 -15.82
C LEU A 45 -14.25 12.98 -14.57
N LEU A 46 -14.14 14.31 -14.58
CA LEU A 46 -13.67 15.08 -13.43
C LEU A 46 -14.59 14.94 -12.20
N ARG A 47 -15.91 14.82 -12.41
CA ARG A 47 -16.88 14.60 -11.33
C ARG A 47 -16.61 13.33 -10.51
N LEU A 48 -15.96 12.33 -11.10
CA LEU A 48 -15.60 11.10 -10.39
C LEU A 48 -14.47 11.31 -9.36
N PHE A 49 -13.72 12.39 -9.51
CA PHE A 49 -12.59 12.75 -8.65
C PHE A 49 -12.95 13.91 -7.70
N GLU A 50 -14.24 14.16 -7.47
CA GLU A 50 -14.67 15.10 -6.44
C GLU A 50 -14.11 14.67 -5.09
N PRO A 51 -13.60 15.61 -4.29
CA PRO A 51 -13.02 15.28 -3.01
C PRO A 51 -14.07 14.64 -2.12
N ARG A 52 -13.68 13.58 -1.42
CA ARG A 52 -14.54 13.00 -0.39
C ARG A 52 -14.83 14.06 0.68
N ALA A 53 -16.06 14.06 1.20
CA ALA A 53 -16.43 14.91 2.32
C ALA A 53 -15.38 14.80 3.45
N PRO A 54 -14.96 15.93 4.06
CA PRO A 54 -14.00 15.90 5.16
C PRO A 54 -14.48 14.97 6.26
N PHE A 55 -13.56 14.18 6.81
CA PHE A 55 -13.89 13.32 7.93
C PHE A 55 -14.18 14.14 9.17
N GLU A 56 -15.14 13.67 9.98
CA GLU A 56 -15.38 14.19 11.32
C GLU A 56 -14.11 14.02 12.17
N TYR A 57 -13.77 15.06 12.93
CA TYR A 57 -12.65 15.00 13.85
C TYR A 57 -12.89 13.90 14.89
N LYS A 58 -12.00 12.92 14.95
CA LYS A 58 -11.92 11.96 16.03
C LYS A 58 -10.72 12.32 16.90
N PRO A 59 -10.92 12.56 18.21
CA PRO A 59 -9.79 12.84 19.09
C PRO A 59 -8.80 11.67 19.06
N PRO A 60 -7.49 11.95 19.22
CA PRO A 60 -6.48 10.90 19.32
C PRO A 60 -6.88 9.88 20.39
N VAL A 61 -6.77 8.60 20.05
CA VAL A 61 -7.03 7.52 21.01
C VAL A 61 -6.01 7.64 22.14
N GLU A 62 -6.47 7.95 23.34
CA GLU A 62 -5.61 8.00 24.52
C GLU A 62 -5.03 6.61 24.80
N LYS A 63 -3.71 6.50 24.77
CA LYS A 63 -3.02 5.26 25.17
C LYS A 63 -3.25 5.09 26.67
N ARG A 64 -3.93 4.00 27.06
CA ARG A 64 -4.11 3.68 28.48
C ARG A 64 -2.75 3.42 29.10
N LYS A 65 -2.48 4.04 30.26
CA LYS A 65 -1.31 3.71 31.07
C LYS A 65 -1.58 2.36 31.74
N CYS A 66 -0.94 1.30 31.26
CA CYS A 66 -0.90 0.04 31.99
C CYS A 66 -0.06 0.22 33.27
N PRO A 67 -0.41 -0.46 34.38
CA PRO A 67 0.48 -0.53 35.53
C PRO A 67 1.89 -0.99 35.10
N PRO A 68 2.95 -0.52 35.77
CA PRO A 68 4.30 -1.00 35.51
C PRO A 68 4.40 -2.49 35.83
N TYR A 69 5.27 -3.21 35.12
CA TYR A 69 5.56 -4.60 35.44
C TYR A 69 6.10 -4.71 36.87
N THR A 70 5.50 -5.59 37.66
CA THR A 70 5.96 -5.92 39.00
C THR A 70 6.65 -7.27 38.98
N GLY A 71 7.67 -7.46 39.85
CA GLY A 71 8.31 -8.76 40.01
C GLY A 71 7.43 -9.77 40.74
N MET A 72 7.84 -11.04 40.73
CA MET A 72 7.10 -12.14 41.38
C MET A 72 7.41 -12.31 42.88
N ALA A 73 8.38 -11.55 43.42
CA ALA A 73 8.86 -11.71 44.79
C ALA A 73 7.76 -11.55 45.87
N GLN A 74 6.71 -10.77 45.57
CA GLN A 74 5.58 -10.58 46.48
C GLN A 74 4.76 -11.85 46.71
N PHE A 75 4.86 -12.84 45.82
CA PHE A 75 4.09 -14.08 45.89
C PHE A 75 4.86 -15.22 46.59
N VAL A 76 6.10 -15.00 47.03
CA VAL A 76 6.95 -16.04 47.65
C VAL A 76 6.30 -16.64 48.90
N SER A 77 5.53 -15.85 49.66
CA SER A 77 4.81 -16.34 50.84
C SER A 77 3.57 -17.18 50.52
N GLN A 78 3.17 -17.26 49.24
CA GLN A 78 2.02 -18.06 48.80
C GLN A 78 2.42 -19.45 48.31
N PHE A 79 3.72 -19.76 48.28
CA PHE A 79 4.18 -21.09 47.91
C PHE A 79 3.94 -22.07 49.05
N ALA A 80 3.52 -23.28 48.71
CA ALA A 80 3.37 -24.38 49.66
C ALA A 80 4.70 -24.65 50.38
N GLU A 81 4.63 -24.77 51.69
CA GLU A 81 5.76 -25.21 52.50
C GLU A 81 5.91 -26.74 52.42
N PRO A 82 7.08 -27.33 52.73
CA PRO A 82 7.27 -28.77 52.69
C PRO A 82 6.32 -29.60 53.56
N SER A 83 5.61 -28.98 54.51
CA SER A 83 4.57 -29.59 55.33
C SER A 83 3.18 -29.61 54.69
N ASP A 84 2.97 -28.86 53.61
CA ASP A 84 1.65 -28.68 53.02
C ASP A 84 1.30 -29.82 52.05
N PRO A 85 0.03 -30.23 51.95
CA PRO A 85 -0.40 -31.29 51.04
C PRO A 85 -0.17 -30.97 49.56
N GLU A 86 -0.16 -29.69 49.21
CA GLU A 86 0.03 -29.19 47.84
C GLU A 86 1.51 -29.05 47.45
N TYR A 87 2.43 -29.35 48.38
CA TYR A 87 3.86 -29.28 48.11
C TYR A 87 4.32 -30.37 47.14
N ALA A 88 4.77 -29.94 45.96
CA ALA A 88 5.40 -30.82 45.00
C ALA A 88 6.93 -30.81 45.21
N PRO A 89 7.55 -31.93 45.65
CA PRO A 89 8.99 -31.98 45.88
C PRO A 89 9.78 -31.80 44.56
N PRO A 90 10.98 -31.19 44.61
CA PRO A 90 11.80 -30.99 43.42
C PRO A 90 12.12 -32.32 42.72
N VAL A 91 11.84 -32.42 41.42
CA VAL A 91 12.16 -33.60 40.62
C VAL A 91 13.66 -33.63 40.33
N ILE A 92 14.38 -34.60 40.91
CA ILE A 92 15.85 -34.69 40.89
C ILE A 92 16.39 -35.21 39.54
N LYS A 93 15.55 -35.85 38.73
CA LYS A 93 15.95 -36.45 37.45
C LYS A 93 15.43 -35.59 36.29
N GLY A 94 16.32 -34.78 35.73
CA GLY A 94 16.09 -34.13 34.44
C GLY A 94 15.93 -35.17 33.33
N GLU A 95 15.11 -34.85 32.34
CA GLU A 95 14.84 -35.66 31.15
C GLU A 95 16.14 -36.26 30.59
N THR A 96 16.23 -37.59 30.53
CA THR A 96 17.36 -38.26 29.89
C THR A 96 17.34 -37.98 28.39
N PRO A 97 18.48 -37.70 27.73
CA PRO A 97 18.50 -37.51 26.29
C PRO A 97 17.94 -38.75 25.60
N VAL A 98 16.98 -38.54 24.70
CA VAL A 98 16.37 -39.56 23.84
C VAL A 98 17.50 -40.34 23.15
N ARG A 99 17.60 -41.65 23.43
CA ARG A 99 18.47 -42.55 22.67
C ARG A 99 17.90 -42.69 21.26
N ILE A 100 18.50 -41.99 20.30
CA ILE A 100 18.26 -42.26 18.88
C ILE A 100 19.00 -43.55 18.55
N PHE A 101 18.26 -44.64 18.37
CA PHE A 101 18.81 -45.86 17.76
C PHE A 101 19.03 -45.57 16.27
N ALA A 102 20.29 -45.54 15.83
CA ALA A 102 20.64 -45.59 14.42
C ALA A 102 20.42 -47.02 13.91
N LEU A 103 19.60 -47.13 12.86
CA LEU A 103 19.42 -48.33 12.04
C LEU A 103 20.69 -48.64 11.24
#